data_AF-A0A7Y5GD66-F1
#
_entry.id   AF-A0A7Y5GD66-F1
#
_cell.length_a   1.000
_cell.length_b   1.000
_cell.length_c   1.000
_cell.angle_alpha   90.00
_cell.angle_beta   90.00
_cell.angle_gamma   90.00
#
_symmetry.space_group_name_H-M   'P 1'
#
loop_
_entity.id
_entity.type
_entity.pdbx_description
1 polymer ?
#
loop_
_entity_poly.entity_id
_entity_poly.type
_entity_poly.pdbx_seq_one_letter_code
_entity_poly.pdbx_strand_id
1 'polypeptide(L)'
;FGTAAHSWVQAFPAELDAFRELQKLLGPATVYLIDTYDTVEGARHAAQLGEPVWGVRLDSGNMTELSQAVRRVLDDAGLKNGKIMVTGDLNEYKILELMAAKAPIDSFGVGTELATSADAPNLGAVYKLVELESNGQKRYTAKFSENKLTMPGAKQVFRFDDHDEIACSWECRGCSSTGPAAQALLRPVIVGGRLVEALPPATAARENACDSLKKLPGVYRRLFAAEEPYPVWYTPALNRLLEQVRKEREGVPA
;
A
#
# COMPACT_ATOMS: atom_id res chain seq x y z
N PHE A 1 1.74 -17.62 0.29
CA PHE A 1 1.27 -18.47 1.40
C PHE A 1 -0.10 -19.00 1.04
N GLY A 2 -0.40 -20.27 1.30
CA GLY A 2 -1.68 -20.89 0.99
C GLY A 2 -1.60 -22.39 1.24
N THR A 3 -2.56 -22.96 1.97
CA THR A 3 -2.53 -24.37 2.40
C THR A 3 -3.67 -25.17 1.77
N ALA A 4 -4.91 -24.91 2.16
CA ALA A 4 -6.10 -25.58 1.69
C ALA A 4 -7.28 -24.62 1.57
N ALA A 5 -8.29 -25.01 0.79
CA ALA A 5 -9.60 -24.35 0.71
C ALA A 5 -10.69 -25.29 1.27
N HIS A 6 -11.93 -24.81 1.41
CA HIS A 6 -13.04 -25.64 1.87
C HIS A 6 -13.24 -26.89 0.99
N SER A 7 -12.96 -26.79 -0.31
CA SER A 7 -13.03 -27.93 -1.24
C SER A 7 -12.11 -29.09 -0.86
N TRP A 8 -10.97 -28.82 -0.21
CA TRP A 8 -10.12 -29.88 0.32
C TRP A 8 -10.83 -30.61 1.44
N VAL A 9 -11.35 -29.88 2.44
CA VAL A 9 -12.03 -30.48 3.60
C VAL A 9 -13.26 -31.28 3.15
N GLN A 10 -14.05 -30.72 2.24
CA GLN A 10 -15.26 -31.34 1.68
C GLN A 10 -14.99 -32.58 0.83
N ALA A 11 -13.76 -32.78 0.33
CA ALA A 11 -13.41 -33.96 -0.45
C ALA A 11 -13.23 -35.22 0.41
N PHE A 12 -13.16 -35.09 1.75
CA PHE A 12 -13.03 -36.20 2.67
C PHE A 12 -14.38 -36.46 3.39
N PRO A 13 -14.67 -37.72 3.75
CA PRO A 13 -15.87 -38.05 4.53
C PRO A 13 -15.90 -37.41 5.92
N ALA A 14 -14.74 -37.14 6.51
CA ALA A 14 -14.60 -36.51 7.82
C ALA A 14 -13.53 -35.41 7.79
N GLU A 15 -13.82 -34.30 8.48
CA GLU A 15 -12.92 -33.15 8.57
C GLU A 15 -11.55 -33.51 9.18
N LEU A 16 -11.55 -34.34 10.24
CA LEU A 16 -10.32 -34.80 10.88
C LEU A 16 -9.42 -35.60 9.92
N ASP A 17 -10.00 -36.34 8.98
CA ASP A 17 -9.23 -37.08 7.97
C ASP A 17 -8.60 -36.11 6.96
N ALA A 18 -9.34 -35.09 6.53
CA ALA A 18 -8.81 -34.03 5.67
C ALA A 18 -7.63 -33.31 6.32
N PHE A 19 -7.73 -33.00 7.61
CA PHE A 19 -6.66 -32.37 8.38
C PHE A 19 -5.45 -33.28 8.52
N ARG A 20 -5.67 -34.57 8.81
CA ARG A 20 -4.56 -35.54 8.92
C ARG A 20 -3.77 -35.65 7.61
N GLU A 21 -4.45 -35.74 6.48
CA GLU A 21 -3.79 -35.81 5.17
C GLU A 21 -3.10 -34.50 4.79
N LEU A 22 -3.71 -33.34 5.13
CA LEU A 22 -3.06 -32.04 4.94
C LEU A 22 -1.77 -31.92 5.75
N GLN A 23 -1.78 -32.41 6.99
CA GLN A 23 -0.63 -32.38 7.89
C GLN A 23 0.51 -33.25 7.39
N LYS A 24 0.21 -34.44 6.89
CA LYS A 24 1.22 -35.31 6.26
C LYS A 24 1.87 -34.64 5.05
N LEU A 25 1.10 -33.88 4.28
CA LEU A 25 1.60 -33.20 3.08
C LEU A 25 2.46 -31.98 3.40
N LEU A 26 2.05 -31.13 4.34
CA LEU A 26 2.67 -29.82 4.59
C LEU A 26 3.54 -29.77 5.84
N GLY A 27 3.44 -30.76 6.73
CA GLY A 27 4.21 -30.85 7.97
C GLY A 27 4.08 -29.57 8.82
N PRO A 28 5.19 -28.94 9.25
CA PRO A 28 5.16 -27.70 10.03
C PRO A 28 4.49 -26.50 9.35
N ALA A 29 4.32 -26.52 8.02
CA ALA A 29 3.65 -25.44 7.29
C ALA A 29 2.12 -25.56 7.28
N THR A 30 1.56 -26.59 7.92
CA THR A 30 0.13 -26.86 7.95
C THR A 30 -0.66 -25.73 8.60
N VAL A 31 -1.69 -25.25 7.90
CA VAL A 31 -2.72 -24.36 8.43
C VAL A 31 -4.08 -24.97 8.12
N TYR A 32 -4.81 -25.37 9.17
CA TYR A 32 -6.13 -25.96 9.03
C TYR A 32 -7.20 -24.89 8.81
N LEU A 33 -8.01 -25.03 7.77
CA LEU A 33 -9.22 -24.23 7.60
C LEU A 33 -10.34 -24.89 8.41
N ILE A 34 -10.71 -24.27 9.54
CA ILE A 34 -11.48 -24.93 10.60
C ILE A 34 -12.97 -24.60 10.61
N ASP A 35 -13.44 -23.71 9.73
CA ASP A 35 -14.82 -23.22 9.70
C ASP A 35 -15.60 -23.79 8.50
N THR A 36 -15.28 -25.00 8.04
CA THR A 36 -16.06 -25.66 6.98
C THR A 36 -17.43 -26.12 7.49
N TYR A 37 -17.52 -26.57 8.74
CA TYR A 37 -18.76 -27.06 9.34
C TYR A 37 -19.09 -26.37 10.67
N ASP A 38 -18.16 -26.41 11.63
CA ASP A 38 -18.24 -25.71 12.91
C ASP A 38 -16.83 -25.29 13.35
N THR A 39 -16.61 -23.99 13.55
CA THR A 39 -15.28 -23.44 13.85
C THR A 39 -14.66 -23.97 15.13
N VAL A 40 -15.45 -24.15 16.19
CA VAL A 40 -14.94 -24.56 17.51
C VAL A 40 -14.64 -26.05 17.52
N GLU A 41 -15.52 -26.87 16.93
CA GLU A 41 -15.24 -28.30 16.75
C GLU A 41 -14.05 -28.52 15.79
N GLY A 42 -13.95 -27.75 14.71
CA GLY A 42 -12.80 -27.80 13.80
C GLY A 42 -11.49 -27.46 14.51
N ALA A 43 -11.50 -26.49 15.43
CA ALA A 43 -10.34 -26.21 16.29
C ALA A 43 -10.00 -27.39 17.22
N ARG A 44 -11.01 -28.11 17.74
CA ARG A 44 -10.78 -29.32 18.54
C ARG A 44 -10.20 -30.46 17.71
N HIS A 45 -10.65 -30.64 16.47
CA HIS A 45 -10.06 -31.60 15.53
C HIS A 45 -8.58 -31.26 15.25
N ALA A 46 -8.27 -29.99 14.99
CA ALA A 46 -6.90 -29.53 14.82
C ALA A 46 -6.05 -29.79 16.09
N ALA A 47 -6.60 -29.49 17.26
CA ALA A 47 -5.96 -29.71 18.55
C ALA A 47 -5.71 -31.21 18.84
N GLN A 48 -6.63 -32.09 18.44
CA GLN A 48 -6.52 -33.53 18.58
C GLN A 48 -5.36 -34.11 17.77
N LEU A 49 -5.07 -33.56 16.58
CA LEU A 49 -3.93 -34.00 15.75
C LEU A 49 -2.58 -33.53 16.32
N GLY A 50 -2.55 -32.35 16.94
CA GLY A 50 -1.34 -31.81 17.56
C GLY A 50 -0.27 -31.37 16.55
N GLU A 51 0.97 -31.27 17.01
CA GLU A 51 2.12 -30.86 16.19
C GLU A 51 2.58 -31.98 15.21
N PRO A 52 3.20 -31.63 14.06
CA PRO A 52 3.62 -30.29 13.65
C PRO A 52 2.51 -29.51 12.92
N VAL A 53 2.32 -28.24 13.29
CA VAL A 53 1.33 -27.35 12.66
C VAL A 53 1.80 -25.90 12.80
N TRP A 54 1.55 -25.06 11.80
CA TRP A 54 1.73 -23.62 11.93
C TRP A 54 0.58 -22.99 12.71
N GLY A 55 -0.65 -23.42 12.43
CA GLY A 55 -1.84 -22.91 13.09
C GLY A 55 -3.16 -23.28 12.42
N VAL A 56 -4.15 -22.42 12.60
CA VAL A 56 -5.50 -22.54 12.03
C VAL A 56 -5.91 -21.27 11.30
N ARG A 57 -6.87 -21.38 10.39
CA ARG A 57 -7.46 -20.28 9.62
C ARG A 57 -8.97 -20.23 9.79
N LEU A 58 -9.49 -19.03 10.04
CA LEU A 58 -10.90 -18.70 10.08
C LEU A 58 -11.21 -17.80 8.87
N ASP A 59 -12.31 -18.06 8.16
CA ASP A 59 -12.73 -17.33 6.96
C ASP A 59 -14.15 -16.73 7.08
N SER A 60 -14.91 -17.11 8.11
CA SER A 60 -16.28 -16.68 8.35
C SER A 60 -16.63 -16.51 9.84
N GLY A 61 -17.76 -15.84 10.10
CA GLY A 61 -18.33 -15.65 11.44
C GLY A 61 -17.81 -14.44 12.21
N ASN A 62 -18.10 -14.37 13.52
CA ASN A 62 -17.63 -13.30 14.39
C ASN A 62 -16.17 -13.55 14.80
N MET A 63 -15.24 -12.91 14.10
CA MET A 63 -13.80 -13.14 14.26
C MET A 63 -13.28 -12.84 15.67
N THR A 64 -13.84 -11.86 16.37
CA THR A 64 -13.43 -11.54 17.75
C THR A 64 -13.80 -12.68 18.69
N GLU A 65 -15.05 -13.15 18.66
CA GLU A 65 -15.54 -14.22 19.53
C GLU A 65 -14.90 -15.56 19.18
N LEU A 66 -14.85 -15.89 17.89
CA LEU A 66 -14.34 -17.17 17.40
C LEU A 66 -12.85 -17.29 17.63
N SER A 67 -12.04 -16.25 17.35
CA SER A 67 -10.59 -16.32 17.62
C SER A 67 -10.29 -16.54 19.11
N GLN A 68 -11.05 -15.93 20.03
CA GLN A 68 -10.91 -16.17 21.47
C GLN A 68 -11.28 -17.59 21.86
N ALA A 69 -12.37 -18.14 21.33
CA ALA A 69 -12.77 -19.52 21.59
C ALA A 69 -11.73 -20.52 21.06
N VAL A 70 -11.28 -20.32 19.82
CA VAL A 70 -10.24 -21.13 19.18
C VAL A 70 -8.93 -21.07 19.95
N ARG A 71 -8.50 -19.88 20.39
CA ARG A 71 -7.29 -19.70 21.20
C ARG A 71 -7.33 -20.53 22.48
N ARG A 72 -8.46 -20.53 23.20
CA ARG A 72 -8.65 -21.36 24.41
C ARG A 72 -8.50 -22.84 24.08
N VAL A 73 -9.17 -23.33 23.03
CA VAL A 73 -9.07 -24.74 22.60
C VAL A 73 -7.63 -25.15 22.31
N LEU A 74 -6.88 -24.32 21.59
CA LEU A 74 -5.48 -24.59 21.29
C LEU A 74 -4.61 -24.57 22.55
N ASP A 75 -4.82 -23.61 23.45
CA ASP A 75 -4.03 -23.48 24.68
C ASP A 75 -4.29 -24.62 25.67
N ASP A 76 -5.55 -25.05 25.81
CA ASP A 76 -5.96 -26.18 26.66
C ASP A 76 -5.36 -27.51 26.15
N ALA A 77 -5.14 -27.61 24.83
CA ALA A 77 -4.46 -28.73 24.20
C ALA A 77 -2.91 -28.61 24.20
N GLY A 78 -2.36 -27.54 24.78
CA GLY A 78 -0.92 -27.30 24.85
C GLY A 78 -0.30 -26.66 23.60
N LEU A 79 -1.08 -26.34 22.57
CA LEU A 79 -0.65 -25.72 21.31
C LEU A 79 -0.52 -24.19 21.41
N LYS A 80 0.19 -23.72 22.44
CA LYS A 80 0.34 -22.28 22.75
C LYS A 80 1.03 -21.47 21.64
N ASN A 81 1.83 -22.13 20.81
CA ASN A 81 2.53 -21.51 19.68
C ASN A 81 1.76 -21.61 18.35
N GLY A 82 0.66 -22.38 18.31
CA GLY A 82 -0.15 -22.51 17.10
C GLY A 82 -0.82 -21.18 16.77
N LYS A 83 -0.65 -20.68 15.54
CA LYS A 83 -1.10 -19.34 15.15
C LYS A 83 -2.55 -19.32 14.68
N ILE A 84 -3.19 -18.15 14.75
CA ILE A 84 -4.54 -17.93 14.24
C ILE A 84 -4.44 -16.95 13.05
N MET A 85 -4.83 -17.43 11.87
CA MET A 85 -4.98 -16.61 10.67
C MET A 85 -6.46 -16.29 10.45
N VAL A 86 -6.76 -15.05 10.07
CA VAL A 86 -8.10 -14.65 9.64
C VAL A 86 -8.07 -14.20 8.19
N THR A 87 -9.04 -14.69 7.42
CA THR A 87 -9.36 -14.27 6.05
C THR A 87 -10.84 -13.93 5.94
N GLY A 88 -11.28 -13.46 4.78
CA GLY A 88 -12.69 -13.14 4.52
C GLY A 88 -13.02 -11.66 4.77
N ASP A 89 -13.35 -10.94 3.70
CA ASP A 89 -13.84 -9.56 3.71
C ASP A 89 -13.11 -8.56 4.64
N LEU A 90 -11.79 -8.71 4.80
CA LEU A 90 -10.99 -7.80 5.61
C LEU A 90 -10.63 -6.53 4.84
N ASN A 91 -10.63 -5.40 5.54
CA ASN A 91 -9.98 -4.16 5.15
C ASN A 91 -9.29 -3.55 6.38
N GLU A 92 -8.59 -2.44 6.19
CA GLU A 92 -7.81 -1.79 7.24
C GLU A 92 -8.65 -1.30 8.44
N TYR A 93 -9.93 -0.97 8.23
CA TYR A 93 -10.85 -0.59 9.31
C TYR A 93 -11.27 -1.80 10.15
N LYS A 94 -11.65 -2.91 9.52
CA LYS A 94 -11.97 -4.16 10.23
C LYS A 94 -10.76 -4.72 10.98
N ILE A 95 -9.57 -4.64 10.37
CA ILE A 95 -8.32 -5.03 11.06
C ILE A 95 -8.10 -4.15 12.28
N LEU A 96 -8.30 -2.82 12.18
CA LEU A 96 -8.20 -1.92 13.32
C LEU A 96 -9.19 -2.29 14.45
N GLU A 97 -10.43 -2.62 14.12
CA GLU A 97 -11.44 -3.07 15.09
C GLU A 97 -11.02 -4.36 15.80
N LEU A 98 -10.53 -5.37 15.06
CA LEU A 98 -10.05 -6.63 15.62
C LEU A 98 -8.85 -6.42 16.55
N MET A 99 -7.92 -5.55 16.16
CA MET A 99 -6.77 -5.17 16.98
C MET A 99 -7.20 -4.43 18.25
N ALA A 100 -8.15 -3.49 18.15
CA ALA A 100 -8.69 -2.77 19.30
C ALA A 100 -9.41 -3.69 20.29
N ALA A 101 -10.12 -4.70 19.78
CA ALA A 101 -10.75 -5.75 20.56
C ALA A 101 -9.75 -6.75 21.19
N LYS A 102 -8.44 -6.62 20.87
CA LYS A 102 -7.38 -7.55 21.29
C LYS A 102 -7.71 -9.00 20.92
N ALA A 103 -8.32 -9.21 19.76
CA ALA A 103 -8.59 -10.54 19.24
C ALA A 103 -7.26 -11.30 19.05
N PRO A 104 -7.12 -12.55 19.53
CA PRO A 104 -5.89 -13.34 19.40
C PRO A 104 -5.72 -13.80 17.94
N ILE A 105 -5.25 -12.91 17.08
CA ILE A 105 -5.03 -13.14 15.66
C ILE A 105 -3.57 -12.79 15.34
N ASP A 106 -2.87 -13.72 14.71
CA ASP A 106 -1.45 -13.61 14.38
C ASP A 106 -1.20 -13.15 12.94
N SER A 107 -2.19 -13.33 12.06
CA SER A 107 -2.05 -13.00 10.64
C SER A 107 -3.40 -12.68 10.00
N PHE A 108 -3.40 -11.70 9.10
CA PHE A 108 -4.55 -11.31 8.29
C PHE A 108 -4.27 -11.61 6.82
N GLY A 109 -5.20 -12.27 6.12
CA GLY A 109 -5.17 -12.40 4.68
C GLY A 109 -6.25 -11.51 4.05
N VAL A 110 -5.80 -10.48 3.34
CA VAL A 110 -6.66 -9.49 2.68
C VAL A 110 -6.71 -9.79 1.18
N GLY A 111 -7.92 -9.96 0.65
CA GLY A 111 -8.15 -10.31 -0.75
C GLY A 111 -8.68 -9.13 -1.56
N THR A 112 -9.97 -9.15 -1.84
CA THR A 112 -10.69 -8.21 -2.73
C THR A 112 -10.35 -6.75 -2.44
N GLU A 113 -10.56 -6.30 -1.20
CA GLU A 113 -10.37 -4.90 -0.78
C GLU A 113 -8.99 -4.35 -1.17
N LEU A 114 -7.92 -5.11 -0.90
CA LEU A 114 -6.55 -4.73 -1.25
C LEU A 114 -6.28 -4.83 -2.76
N ALA A 115 -6.76 -5.90 -3.41
CA ALA A 115 -6.47 -6.18 -4.81
C ALA A 115 -7.18 -5.20 -5.77
N THR A 116 -8.35 -4.71 -5.39
CA THR A 116 -9.17 -3.83 -6.23
C THR A 116 -9.09 -2.36 -5.81
N SER A 117 -8.49 -2.06 -4.64
CA SER A 117 -8.57 -0.73 -4.02
C SER A 117 -10.03 -0.27 -3.98
N ALA A 118 -10.89 -1.08 -3.36
CA ALA A 118 -12.35 -1.01 -3.57
C ALA A 118 -12.97 0.36 -3.20
N ASP A 119 -12.38 1.07 -2.25
CA ASP A 119 -12.76 2.40 -1.79
C ASP A 119 -12.31 3.52 -2.76
N ALA A 120 -11.17 3.34 -3.44
CA ALA A 120 -10.60 4.27 -4.40
C ALA A 120 -9.99 3.54 -5.62
N PRO A 121 -10.82 2.93 -6.51
CA PRO A 121 -10.34 2.01 -7.55
C PRO A 121 -9.60 2.71 -8.71
N ASN A 122 -9.42 4.03 -8.64
CA ASN A 122 -8.69 4.80 -9.64
C ASN A 122 -7.90 5.94 -9.00
N LEU A 123 -6.67 6.17 -9.51
CA LEU A 123 -5.78 7.24 -9.04
C LEU A 123 -6.06 8.60 -9.70
N GLY A 124 -6.77 8.64 -10.83
CA GLY A 124 -7.01 9.87 -11.58
C GLY A 124 -5.79 10.47 -12.29
N ALA A 125 -4.73 9.68 -12.53
CA ALA A 125 -3.51 10.14 -13.17
C ALA A 125 -3.74 10.62 -14.63
N VAL A 126 -3.05 11.70 -15.03
CA VAL A 126 -3.21 12.31 -16.36
C VAL A 126 -1.85 12.61 -17.01
N TYR A 127 -1.78 12.51 -18.33
CA TYR A 127 -0.66 12.99 -19.14
C TYR A 127 -1.01 14.35 -19.77
N LYS A 128 -0.09 15.32 -19.68
CA LYS A 128 -0.25 16.66 -20.24
C LYS A 128 1.05 17.15 -20.88
N LEU A 129 0.93 17.77 -22.04
CA LEU A 129 2.02 18.50 -22.67
C LEU A 129 2.23 19.82 -21.91
N VAL A 130 3.48 20.10 -21.52
CA VAL A 130 3.84 21.26 -20.69
C VAL A 130 4.78 22.24 -21.40
N GLU A 131 5.53 21.76 -22.40
CA GLU A 131 6.54 22.50 -23.14
C GLU A 131 6.72 21.85 -24.52
N LEU A 132 6.92 22.67 -25.56
CA LEU A 132 7.40 22.25 -26.87
C LEU A 132 8.65 23.05 -27.22
N GLU A 133 9.53 22.45 -28.00
CA GLU A 133 10.67 23.15 -28.59
C GLU A 133 10.60 23.04 -30.11
N SER A 134 10.72 24.17 -30.82
CA SER A 134 10.74 24.23 -32.28
C SER A 134 11.61 25.40 -32.73
N ASN A 135 12.50 25.16 -33.70
CA ASN A 135 13.45 26.16 -34.22
C ASN A 135 14.27 26.87 -33.11
N GLY A 136 14.64 26.14 -32.06
CA GLY A 136 15.37 26.68 -30.90
C GLY A 136 14.53 27.56 -29.97
N GLN A 137 13.21 27.67 -30.20
CA GLN A 137 12.29 28.41 -29.35
C GLN A 137 11.45 27.46 -28.50
N LYS A 138 11.40 27.73 -27.20
CA LYS A 138 10.55 27.02 -26.26
C LYS A 138 9.18 27.69 -26.20
N ARG A 139 8.13 26.88 -26.36
CA ARG A 139 6.73 27.28 -26.18
C ARG A 139 6.12 26.49 -25.05
N TYR A 140 5.76 27.19 -23.99
CA TYR A 140 5.12 26.61 -22.82
C TYR A 140 3.61 26.42 -23.03
N THR A 141 3.04 25.39 -22.41
CA THR A 141 1.62 25.07 -22.53
C THR A 141 0.98 24.83 -21.16
N ALA A 142 -0.20 25.37 -20.97
CA ALA A 142 -1.03 25.18 -19.79
C ALA A 142 -2.50 25.08 -20.20
N LYS A 143 -3.30 24.38 -19.39
CA LYS A 143 -4.76 24.35 -19.47
C LYS A 143 -5.31 25.24 -18.36
N PHE A 144 -6.25 26.10 -18.70
CA PHE A 144 -6.85 27.08 -17.78
C PHE A 144 -8.33 26.84 -17.49
N SER A 145 -8.90 25.70 -17.91
CA SER A 145 -10.31 25.40 -17.63
C SER A 145 -10.56 25.37 -16.12
N GLU A 146 -11.73 25.86 -15.70
CA GLU A 146 -12.20 25.78 -14.32
C GLU A 146 -11.99 24.37 -13.75
N ASN A 147 -11.37 24.30 -12.57
CA ASN A 147 -11.06 23.06 -11.83
C ASN A 147 -10.01 22.11 -12.45
N LYS A 148 -9.35 22.46 -13.56
CA LYS A 148 -8.27 21.63 -14.18
C LYS A 148 -7.11 22.49 -14.69
N LEU A 149 -6.58 23.35 -13.82
CA LEU A 149 -5.35 24.11 -14.07
C LEU A 149 -4.17 23.14 -14.21
N THR A 150 -3.31 23.33 -15.21
CA THR A 150 -2.06 22.57 -15.34
C THR A 150 -0.87 23.49 -15.39
N MET A 151 0.19 23.17 -14.63
CA MET A 151 1.39 23.99 -14.59
C MET A 151 2.25 23.84 -15.86
N PRO A 152 2.68 24.93 -16.52
CA PRO A 152 3.51 24.88 -17.73
C PRO A 152 4.94 24.44 -17.43
N GLY A 153 5.73 24.25 -18.49
CA GLY A 153 7.18 24.03 -18.44
C GLY A 153 7.61 22.66 -17.95
N ALA A 154 8.82 22.26 -18.34
CA ALA A 154 9.52 21.16 -17.70
C ALA A 154 9.77 21.52 -16.22
N LYS A 155 9.49 20.59 -15.31
CA LYS A 155 9.50 20.79 -13.85
C LYS A 155 10.37 19.76 -13.13
N GLN A 156 10.76 20.11 -11.90
CA GLN A 156 11.38 19.21 -10.92
C GLN A 156 10.56 19.26 -9.62
N VAL A 157 10.57 18.16 -8.86
CA VAL A 157 9.98 18.09 -7.52
C VAL A 157 11.11 18.00 -6.50
N PHE A 158 11.07 18.86 -5.50
CA PHE A 158 12.06 18.93 -4.43
C PHE A 158 11.39 18.60 -3.10
N ARG A 159 11.95 17.65 -2.36
CA ARG A 159 11.49 17.27 -1.03
C ARG A 159 12.31 17.95 0.06
N PHE A 160 11.62 18.62 0.96
CA PHE A 160 12.13 19.11 2.24
C PHE A 160 11.61 18.20 3.37
N ASP A 161 12.00 18.50 4.61
CA ASP A 161 11.63 17.66 5.76
C ASP A 161 10.12 17.69 6.06
N ASP A 162 9.43 18.78 5.75
CA ASP A 162 8.03 19.05 6.11
C ASP A 162 7.10 19.37 4.93
N HIS A 163 7.65 19.54 3.72
CA HIS A 163 6.87 19.86 2.52
C HIS A 163 7.60 19.43 1.23
N ASP A 164 6.85 19.39 0.12
CA ASP A 164 7.43 19.28 -1.21
C ASP A 164 7.24 20.61 -1.99
N GLU A 165 8.20 20.96 -2.83
CA GLU A 165 8.08 22.07 -3.78
C GLU A 165 8.13 21.57 -5.23
N ILE A 166 7.24 22.08 -6.06
CA ILE A 166 7.26 21.90 -7.51
C ILE A 166 7.85 23.16 -8.13
N ALA A 167 8.97 23.00 -8.81
CA ALA A 167 9.76 24.09 -9.38
C ALA A 167 9.96 23.89 -10.88
N CYS A 168 10.34 24.95 -11.57
CA CYS A 168 10.83 24.83 -12.94
C CYS A 168 12.11 23.97 -12.96
N SER A 169 12.30 23.20 -14.04
CA SER A 169 13.42 22.25 -14.18
C SER A 169 14.81 22.88 -14.15
N TRP A 170 14.92 24.20 -14.39
CA TRP A 170 16.17 24.96 -14.29
C TRP A 170 16.43 25.52 -12.89
N GLU A 171 15.49 25.40 -11.96
CA GLU A 171 15.69 25.82 -10.58
C GLU A 171 16.48 24.76 -9.80
N CYS A 172 17.39 25.20 -8.94
CA CYS A 172 18.14 24.34 -8.03
C CYS A 172 17.69 24.67 -6.60
N ARG A 173 16.95 23.76 -5.96
CA ARG A 173 16.52 23.90 -4.56
C ARG A 173 17.45 23.10 -3.67
N GLY A 174 17.79 23.64 -2.50
CA GLY A 174 18.73 23.00 -1.56
C GLY A 174 20.19 22.97 -2.01
N CYS A 175 20.55 23.68 -3.08
CA CYS A 175 21.93 23.73 -3.61
C CYS A 175 22.80 24.82 -2.96
N SER A 176 22.20 25.69 -2.15
CA SER A 176 22.92 26.72 -1.39
C SER A 176 23.51 26.12 -0.12
N SER A 177 24.75 26.51 0.22
CA SER A 177 25.40 26.14 1.48
C SER A 177 24.72 26.72 2.73
N THR A 178 23.81 27.70 2.56
CA THR A 178 23.15 28.45 3.64
C THR A 178 21.63 28.21 3.69
N GLY A 179 21.08 27.43 2.75
CA GLY A 179 19.65 27.15 2.68
C GLY A 179 19.27 25.79 3.26
N PRO A 180 17.97 25.53 3.47
CA PRO A 180 17.49 24.21 3.85
C PRO A 180 17.85 23.19 2.76
N ALA A 181 18.34 22.02 3.18
CA ALA A 181 18.65 20.93 2.28
C ALA A 181 17.36 20.43 1.59
N ALA A 182 17.45 20.09 0.31
CA ALA A 182 16.33 19.57 -0.46
C ALA A 182 16.79 18.40 -1.32
N GLN A 183 15.95 17.39 -1.45
CA GLN A 183 16.19 16.25 -2.33
C GLN A 183 15.42 16.42 -3.65
N ALA A 184 16.11 16.43 -4.78
CA ALA A 184 15.46 16.32 -6.09
C ALA A 184 14.89 14.89 -6.27
N LEU A 185 13.58 14.78 -6.54
CA LEU A 185 12.88 13.49 -6.60
C LEU A 185 12.84 12.89 -8.01
N LEU A 186 12.71 13.71 -9.06
CA LEU A 186 12.72 13.21 -10.44
C LEU A 186 14.17 13.00 -10.87
N ARG A 187 14.47 11.75 -11.24
CA ARG A 187 15.77 11.32 -11.74
C ARG A 187 15.64 10.75 -13.16
N PRO A 188 16.63 10.95 -14.04
CA PRO A 188 16.60 10.33 -15.36
C PRO A 188 16.63 8.80 -15.22
N VAL A 189 15.70 8.11 -15.88
CA VAL A 189 15.68 6.64 -15.99
C VAL A 189 16.02 6.20 -17.43
N ILE A 190 15.59 6.99 -18.41
CA ILE A 190 15.85 6.77 -19.84
C ILE A 190 16.42 8.06 -20.44
N VAL A 191 17.54 7.96 -21.15
CA VAL A 191 18.15 9.06 -21.93
C VAL A 191 18.48 8.54 -23.31
N GLY A 192 18.04 9.25 -24.36
CA GLY A 192 18.27 8.83 -25.74
C GLY A 192 17.68 7.45 -26.08
N GLY A 193 16.56 7.09 -25.46
CA GLY A 193 15.90 5.78 -25.66
C GLY A 193 16.60 4.60 -24.98
N ARG A 194 17.61 4.84 -24.15
CA ARG A 194 18.33 3.81 -23.39
C ARG A 194 18.17 4.02 -21.90
N LEU A 195 18.01 2.93 -21.16
CA LEU A 195 18.09 2.95 -19.71
C LEU A 195 19.48 3.48 -19.30
N VAL A 196 19.52 4.42 -18.36
CA VAL A 196 20.78 4.97 -17.85
C VAL A 196 21.43 4.08 -16.78
N GLU A 197 20.62 3.22 -16.16
CA GLU A 197 21.03 2.25 -15.15
C GLU A 197 20.07 1.04 -15.15
N ALA A 198 20.45 -0.05 -14.49
CA ALA A 198 19.56 -1.20 -14.30
C ALA A 198 18.40 -0.85 -13.34
N LEU A 199 17.21 -1.40 -13.60
CA LEU A 199 16.08 -1.22 -12.70
C LEU A 199 16.33 -1.97 -11.38
N PRO A 200 16.01 -1.37 -10.22
CA PRO A 200 16.21 -2.02 -8.94
C PRO A 200 15.30 -3.25 -8.78
N PRO A 201 15.73 -4.27 -8.03
CA PRO A 201 14.86 -5.39 -7.71
C PRO A 201 13.71 -4.93 -6.79
N ALA A 202 12.65 -5.74 -6.74
CA ALA A 202 11.48 -5.45 -5.90
C ALA A 202 11.82 -5.31 -4.40
N THR A 203 12.87 -5.99 -3.92
CA THR A 203 13.36 -5.87 -2.54
C THR A 203 13.88 -4.47 -2.23
N ALA A 204 14.69 -3.89 -3.12
CA ALA A 204 15.19 -2.53 -2.97
C ALA A 204 14.05 -1.50 -3.04
N ALA A 205 13.04 -1.72 -3.90
CA ALA A 205 11.84 -0.88 -3.93
C ALA A 205 11.07 -0.92 -2.60
N ARG A 206 10.97 -2.10 -1.97
CA ARG A 206 10.34 -2.29 -0.66
C ARG A 206 11.11 -1.58 0.46
N GLU A 207 12.43 -1.72 0.48
CA GLU A 207 13.31 -1.03 1.45
C GLU A 207 13.17 0.49 1.33
N ASN A 208 13.24 1.01 0.10
CA ASN A 208 13.06 2.43 -0.18
C ASN A 208 11.67 2.94 0.27
N ALA A 209 10.60 2.16 0.06
CA ALA A 209 9.27 2.51 0.53
C ALA A 209 9.21 2.55 2.08
N CYS A 210 9.78 1.56 2.76
CA CYS A 210 9.86 1.53 4.22
C CYS A 210 10.63 2.74 4.77
N ASP A 211 11.77 3.07 4.19
CA ASP A 211 12.58 4.21 4.64
C ASP A 211 11.91 5.55 4.33
N SER A 212 11.19 5.66 3.22
CA SER A 212 10.39 6.84 2.89
C SER A 212 9.24 7.03 3.88
N LEU A 213 8.52 5.96 4.23
CA LEU A 213 7.44 6.01 5.22
C LEU A 213 7.96 6.37 6.63
N LYS A 214 9.19 5.98 7.00
CA LYS A 214 9.78 6.39 8.29
C LYS A 214 10.00 7.90 8.39
N LYS A 215 10.35 8.54 7.27
CA LYS A 215 10.61 9.99 7.17
C LYS A 215 9.33 10.83 7.16
N LEU A 216 8.20 10.25 6.74
CA LEU A 216 6.94 10.98 6.68
C LEU A 216 6.46 11.39 8.08
N PRO A 217 6.02 12.65 8.30
CA PRO A 217 5.49 13.09 9.59
C PRO A 217 4.35 12.19 10.07
N GLY A 218 4.29 11.96 11.39
CA GLY A 218 3.37 11.00 11.99
C GLY A 218 1.89 11.27 11.72
N VAL A 219 1.51 12.52 11.43
CA VAL A 219 0.13 12.89 11.06
C VAL A 219 -0.31 12.29 9.73
N TYR A 220 0.60 12.14 8.76
CA TYR A 220 0.32 11.60 7.43
C TYR A 220 0.51 10.07 7.32
N ARG A 221 0.87 9.41 8.42
CA ARG A 221 1.00 7.94 8.50
C ARG A 221 -0.18 7.25 9.16
N ARG A 222 -1.21 8.03 9.53
CA ARG A 222 -2.40 7.51 10.20
C ARG A 222 -3.35 6.94 9.17
N LEU A 223 -4.19 6.02 9.62
CA LEU A 223 -5.27 5.47 8.81
C LEU A 223 -6.29 6.54 8.45
N PHE A 224 -6.68 7.35 9.42
CA PHE A 224 -7.62 8.43 9.22
C PHE A 224 -6.92 9.66 8.67
N ALA A 225 -7.61 10.35 7.75
CA ALA A 225 -7.09 11.53 7.09
C ALA A 225 -6.61 12.59 8.08
N ALA A 226 -5.49 13.22 7.76
CA ALA A 226 -5.05 14.43 8.44
C ALA A 226 -6.05 15.57 8.17
N GLU A 227 -6.18 16.50 9.12
CA GLU A 227 -7.02 17.70 8.96
C GLU A 227 -6.55 18.54 7.77
N GLU A 228 -5.22 18.71 7.66
CA GLU A 228 -4.57 19.42 6.57
C GLU A 228 -3.81 18.43 5.67
N PRO A 229 -3.83 18.60 4.34
CA PRO A 229 -3.06 17.77 3.42
C PRO A 229 -1.55 17.99 3.60
N TYR A 230 -0.74 17.06 3.09
CA TYR A 230 0.71 17.27 3.02
C TYR A 230 1.02 18.50 2.15
N PRO A 231 1.82 19.47 2.63
CA PRO A 231 2.04 20.70 1.90
C PRO A 231 2.83 20.47 0.61
N VAL A 232 2.26 20.92 -0.51
CA VAL A 232 2.92 20.95 -1.82
C VAL A 232 2.82 22.36 -2.37
N TRP A 233 3.96 23.02 -2.54
CA TRP A 233 4.01 24.43 -2.98
C TRP A 233 4.59 24.57 -4.38
N TYR A 234 4.19 25.64 -5.08
CA TYR A 234 4.76 26.03 -6.35
C TYR A 234 5.75 27.18 -6.14
N THR A 235 6.92 27.10 -6.78
CA THR A 235 7.91 28.18 -6.65
C THR A 235 7.40 29.49 -7.28
N PRO A 236 7.88 30.66 -6.80
CA PRO A 236 7.54 31.94 -7.41
C PRO A 236 7.89 32.02 -8.90
N ALA A 237 8.97 31.37 -9.34
CA ALA A 237 9.35 31.34 -10.75
C ALA A 237 8.34 30.56 -11.59
N LEU A 238 7.88 29.40 -11.09
CA LEU A 238 6.87 28.60 -11.77
C LEU A 238 5.52 29.32 -11.85
N ASN A 239 5.11 30.03 -10.78
CA ASN A 239 3.91 30.85 -10.80
C ASN A 239 4.02 32.01 -11.81
N ARG A 240 5.18 32.68 -11.89
CA ARG A 240 5.42 33.70 -12.93
C ARG A 240 5.32 33.12 -14.35
N LEU A 241 5.84 31.91 -14.56
CA LEU A 241 5.73 31.22 -15.85
C LEU A 241 4.27 30.92 -16.21
N LEU A 242 3.46 30.50 -15.24
CA LEU A 242 2.02 30.28 -15.44
C LEU A 242 1.31 31.57 -15.88
N GLU A 243 1.56 32.68 -15.19
CA GLU A 243 0.94 33.97 -15.52
C GLU A 243 1.41 34.50 -16.89
N GLN A 244 2.69 34.29 -17.24
CA GLN A 244 3.19 34.61 -18.59
C GLN A 244 2.41 33.83 -19.66
N VAL A 245 2.28 32.50 -19.50
CA VAL A 245 1.54 31.66 -20.45
C VAL A 245 0.07 32.05 -20.52
N ARG A 246 -0.54 32.50 -19.40
CA ARG A 246 -1.92 33.00 -19.40
C ARG A 246 -2.04 34.25 -20.27
N LYS A 247 -1.19 35.26 -20.05
CA LYS A 247 -1.19 36.52 -20.82
C LYS A 247 -1.00 36.29 -22.33
N GLU A 248 -0.07 35.41 -22.70
CA GLU A 248 0.20 35.06 -24.10
C GLU A 248 -1.01 34.41 -24.80
N ARG A 249 -1.92 33.78 -24.05
CA ARG A 249 -3.10 33.07 -24.59
C ARG A 249 -4.37 33.90 -24.57
N GLU A 250 -4.49 34.83 -23.62
CA GLU A 250 -5.61 35.76 -23.51
C GLU A 250 -5.48 36.98 -24.43
N GLY A 251 -4.34 37.13 -25.13
CA GLY A 251 -4.18 38.16 -26.16
C GLY A 251 -4.02 39.58 -25.61
N VAL A 252 -3.56 39.74 -24.37
CA VAL A 252 -3.20 41.05 -23.82
C VAL A 252 -1.71 41.30 -24.14
N PRO A 253 -1.36 42.25 -25.02
CA PRO A 253 0.04 42.60 -25.29
C PRO A 253 0.70 43.12 -24.02
N ALA A 254 1.98 42.79 -23.83
CA ALA A 254 2.84 43.33 -22.79
C ALA A 254 3.08 44.84 -22.96
#